data_AF-A0A410TNI1-F1
#
_entry.id   AF-A0A410TNI1-F1
#
_cell.length_a   1.000
_cell.length_b   1.000
_cell.length_c   1.000
_cell.angle_alpha   90.00
_cell.angle_beta   90.00
_cell.angle_gamma   90.00
#
_symmetry.space_group_name_H-M   'P 1'
#
loop_
_entity.id
_entity.type
_entity.pdbx_description
1 polymer ?
#
loop_
_entity_poly.entity_id
_entity_poly.type
_entity_poly.pdbx_seq_one_letter_code
_entity_poly.pdbx_strand_id
1 'polypeptide(L)'
;MTDTETASANGIAARYEETDGERQLTFSRDGREATVAQNVEGYAMLKLRPGPDGDELERYYGFDMALDHAAELLGVTVPDLPVPDAGADMGM
;
A
#
# COMPACT_ATOMS: atom_id res chain seq x y z
N MET A 1 0.82 4.92 19.49
CA MET A 1 -0.01 5.88 18.72
C MET A 1 -0.06 5.30 17.34
N THR A 2 -1.25 5.01 16.81
CA THR A 2 -1.43 4.63 15.41
C THR A 2 -1.22 5.90 14.60
N ASP A 3 -0.17 5.96 13.78
CA ASP A 3 -0.02 7.05 12.81
C ASP A 3 -0.88 6.72 11.60
N THR A 4 -1.62 7.71 11.10
CA THR A 4 -2.56 7.53 9.99
C THR A 4 -2.53 8.76 9.11
N GLU A 5 -2.26 8.54 7.82
CA GLU A 5 -2.23 9.59 6.82
C GLU A 5 -3.09 9.20 5.63
N THR A 6 -3.75 10.18 5.00
CA THR A 6 -4.58 9.93 3.83
C THR A 6 -4.21 10.89 2.71
N ALA A 7 -4.17 10.38 1.48
CA ALA A 7 -3.99 11.16 0.27
C ALA A 7 -5.07 10.79 -0.76
N SER A 8 -5.36 11.71 -1.69
CA SER A 8 -6.31 11.43 -2.77
C SER A 8 -5.92 12.16 -4.04
N ALA A 9 -5.87 11.45 -5.15
CA ALA A 9 -5.61 11.99 -6.49
C ALA A 9 -6.23 11.08 -7.55
N ASN A 10 -6.58 11.63 -8.71
CA ASN A 10 -7.05 10.85 -9.88
C ASN A 10 -8.25 9.92 -9.59
N GLY A 11 -9.08 10.25 -8.60
CA GLY A 11 -10.21 9.41 -8.17
C GLY A 11 -9.82 8.18 -7.33
N ILE A 12 -8.57 8.13 -6.85
CA ILE A 12 -8.02 7.10 -5.98
C ILE A 12 -7.85 7.71 -4.59
N ALA A 13 -8.31 7.00 -3.56
CA ALA A 13 -8.02 7.34 -2.17
C ALA A 13 -6.94 6.39 -1.64
N ALA A 14 -5.93 6.95 -0.97
CA ALA A 14 -4.90 6.21 -0.27
C ALA A 14 -5.00 6.47 1.23
N ARG A 15 -4.81 5.41 2.00
CA ARG A 15 -4.72 5.43 3.46
C ARG A 15 -3.48 4.69 3.89
N TYR A 16 -2.60 5.41 4.56
CA TYR A 16 -1.47 4.88 5.28
C TYR A 16 -1.83 4.68 6.75
N GLU A 17 -1.45 3.55 7.33
CA GLU A 17 -1.65 3.25 8.75
C GLU A 17 -0.51 2.40 9.31
N GLU A 18 0.03 2.82 10.46
CA GLU A 18 0.97 2.00 11.25
C GLU A 18 0.24 1.29 12.38
N THR A 19 0.31 -0.04 12.35
CA THR A 19 -0.21 -0.94 13.38
C THR A 19 0.93 -1.55 14.18
N ASP A 20 0.62 -2.31 15.25
CA ASP A 20 1.61 -2.94 16.15
C ASP A 20 2.48 -4.05 15.50
N GLY A 21 2.55 -4.11 14.17
CA GLY A 21 3.41 -5.04 13.45
C GLY A 21 3.58 -4.74 11.97
N GLU A 22 2.71 -3.91 11.38
CA GLU A 22 2.75 -3.59 9.95
C GLU A 22 2.54 -2.11 9.67
N ARG A 23 3.24 -1.61 8.66
CA ARG A 23 2.91 -0.38 7.92
C ARG A 23 2.03 -0.80 6.76
N GLN A 24 0.83 -0.25 6.66
CA GLN A 24 -0.12 -0.60 5.60
C GLN A 24 -0.43 0.63 4.75
N LEU A 25 -0.30 0.48 3.43
CA LEU A 25 -0.73 1.47 2.45
C LEU A 25 -1.84 0.88 1.60
N THR A 26 -3.06 1.33 1.86
CA THR A 26 -4.28 0.88 1.18
C THR A 26 -4.71 1.90 0.15
N PHE A 27 -4.88 1.46 -1.09
CA PHE A 27 -5.47 2.23 -2.17
C PHE A 27 -6.87 1.73 -2.45
N SER A 28 -7.80 2.65 -2.73
CA SER A 28 -9.18 2.33 -3.10
C SER A 28 -9.64 3.17 -4.29
N ARG A 29 -10.33 2.53 -5.23
CA ARG A 29 -10.94 3.16 -6.41
C ARG A 29 -12.12 2.34 -6.89
N ASP A 30 -13.27 2.97 -7.11
CA ASP A 30 -14.44 2.35 -7.73
C ASP A 30 -14.84 0.98 -7.11
N GLY A 31 -14.70 0.84 -5.79
CA GLY A 31 -15.00 -0.40 -5.05
C GLY A 31 -13.92 -1.49 -5.14
N ARG A 32 -12.77 -1.20 -5.75
CA ARG A 32 -11.57 -2.03 -5.74
C ARG A 32 -10.59 -1.52 -4.70
N GLU A 33 -9.87 -2.43 -4.07
CA GLU A 33 -8.84 -2.12 -3.09
C GLU A 33 -7.56 -2.89 -3.38
N ALA A 34 -6.43 -2.29 -3.02
CA ALA A 34 -5.12 -2.92 -3.05
C ALA A 34 -4.33 -2.41 -1.84
N THR A 35 -3.77 -3.30 -1.05
CA THR A 35 -2.98 -2.95 0.14
C THR A 35 -1.57 -3.47 0.02
N VAL A 36 -0.60 -2.58 0.18
CA VAL A 36 0.81 -2.90 0.37
C VAL A 36 1.09 -2.90 1.87
N ALA A 37 1.42 -4.06 2.44
CA ALA A 37 1.72 -4.22 3.86
C ALA A 37 3.20 -4.58 4.07
N GLN A 38 3.90 -3.78 4.86
CA GLN A 38 5.29 -4.01 5.26
C GLN A 38 5.34 -4.40 6.73
N ASN A 39 6.07 -5.46 7.08
CA ASN A 39 6.33 -5.72 8.51
C ASN A 39 7.26 -4.62 9.07
N VAL A 40 6.94 -4.07 10.24
CA VAL A 40 7.80 -3.12 10.97
C VAL A 40 9.04 -3.83 11.53
N GLU A 41 8.89 -5.09 11.92
CA GLU A 41 9.97 -5.93 12.42
C GLU A 41 10.38 -7.02 11.42
N GLY A 42 11.66 -7.39 11.40
CA GLY A 42 12.20 -8.43 10.53
C GLY A 42 12.66 -7.91 9.17
N TYR A 43 12.49 -8.70 8.11
CA TYR A 43 13.09 -8.45 6.78
C TYR A 43 12.41 -7.35 5.93
N ALA A 44 11.58 -6.50 6.54
CA ALA A 44 10.93 -5.35 5.86
C ALA A 44 10.25 -5.68 4.51
N MET A 45 9.85 -6.94 4.30
CA MET A 45 9.23 -7.40 3.05
C MET A 45 7.84 -6.82 2.87
N LEU A 46 7.52 -6.47 1.63
CA LEU A 46 6.23 -5.95 1.21
C LEU A 46 5.33 -7.10 0.76
N LYS A 47 4.10 -7.11 1.26
CA LYS A 47 3.03 -8.05 0.90
C LYS A 47 1.93 -7.28 0.21
N LEU A 48 1.47 -7.77 -0.94
CA LEU A 48 0.29 -7.22 -1.61
C LEU A 48 -0.96 -8.00 -1.22
N ARG A 49 -2.08 -7.31 -1.00
CA ARG A 49 -3.38 -7.85 -0.61
C ARG A 49 -4.51 -7.14 -1.37
N PRO A 50 -5.69 -7.75 -1.55
CA PRO A 50 -6.86 -7.10 -2.16
C PRO A 50 -7.60 -6.13 -1.23
N GLY A 51 -7.05 -5.86 -0.04
CA GLY A 51 -7.61 -5.00 1.01
C GLY A 51 -6.81 -5.16 2.31
N PRO A 52 -7.08 -4.34 3.35
CA PRO A 52 -6.27 -4.31 4.56
C PRO A 52 -6.27 -5.64 5.33
N ASP A 53 -7.44 -6.29 5.38
CA ASP A 53 -7.65 -7.61 5.99
C ASP A 53 -7.56 -8.77 4.99
N GLY A 54 -7.15 -8.47 3.75
CA GLY A 54 -7.08 -9.47 2.68
C GLY A 54 -5.92 -10.45 2.86
N ASP A 55 -6.07 -11.64 2.28
CA ASP A 55 -4.98 -12.61 2.21
C ASP A 55 -3.83 -12.09 1.32
N GLU A 56 -2.62 -12.53 1.64
CA GLU A 56 -1.42 -12.25 0.84
C GLU A 56 -1.57 -12.83 -0.56
N LEU A 57 -1.41 -11.96 -1.57
CA LEU A 57 -1.38 -12.33 -2.98
C LEU A 57 0.05 -12.61 -3.45
N GLU A 58 0.97 -11.71 -3.14
CA GLU A 58 2.34 -11.71 -3.66
C GLU A 58 3.29 -10.95 -2.71
N ARG A 59 4.59 -11.25 -2.80
CA ARG A 59 5.65 -10.57 -2.02
C ARG A 59 6.67 -9.86 -2.87
N TYR A 60 7.13 -8.70 -2.39
CA TYR A 60 8.12 -7.87 -3.06
C TYR A 60 9.22 -7.41 -2.10
N TYR A 61 10.43 -7.33 -2.64
CA TYR A 61 11.57 -6.68 -1.98
C TYR A 61 11.65 -5.18 -2.27
N GLY A 62 11.00 -4.70 -3.35
CA GLY A 62 11.05 -3.30 -3.77
C GLY A 62 9.66 -2.68 -3.81
N PHE A 63 9.55 -1.46 -3.30
CA PHE A 63 8.28 -0.74 -3.24
C PHE A 63 7.72 -0.40 -4.61
N ASP A 64 8.58 -0.04 -5.57
CA ASP A 64 8.16 0.21 -6.95
C ASP A 64 7.44 -1.00 -7.58
N MET A 65 7.92 -2.23 -7.33
CA MET A 65 7.25 -3.44 -7.83
C MET A 65 5.93 -3.72 -7.11
N ALA A 66 5.85 -3.42 -5.82
CA ALA A 66 4.59 -3.55 -5.08
C ALA A 66 3.55 -2.53 -5.56
N LEU A 67 3.98 -1.29 -5.87
CA LEU A 67 3.13 -0.24 -6.43
C LEU A 67 2.67 -0.57 -7.84
N ASP A 68 3.53 -1.17 -8.67
CA ASP A 68 3.17 -1.63 -10.02
C ASP A 68 2.01 -2.62 -9.96
N HIS A 69 2.12 -3.67 -9.14
CA HIS A 69 1.04 -4.64 -9.00
C HIS A 69 -0.21 -4.05 -8.30
N ALA A 70 -0.05 -3.13 -7.34
CA ALA A 70 -1.20 -2.42 -6.78
C ALA A 70 -1.95 -1.60 -7.86
N ALA A 71 -1.23 -0.93 -8.76
CA ALA A 71 -1.80 -0.20 -9.88
C ALA A 71 -2.53 -1.14 -10.86
N GLU A 72 -1.96 -2.32 -11.15
CA GLU A 72 -2.60 -3.36 -11.96
C GLU A 72 -3.94 -3.82 -11.36
N LEU A 73 -4.00 -4.09 -10.05
CA LEU A 73 -5.24 -4.50 -9.36
C LEU A 73 -6.35 -3.43 -9.46
N LEU A 74 -5.97 -2.16 -9.42
CA LEU A 74 -6.91 -1.04 -9.53
C LEU A 74 -7.22 -0.65 -10.99
N GLY A 75 -6.45 -1.17 -11.95
CA GLY A 75 -6.55 -0.79 -13.37
C GLY A 75 -6.15 0.67 -13.63
N VAL A 76 -5.06 1.11 -13.01
CA VAL A 76 -4.46 2.45 -13.15
C VAL A 76 -2.96 2.33 -13.46
N THR A 77 -2.27 3.47 -13.59
CA THR A 77 -0.80 3.48 -13.68
C THR A 77 -0.18 3.89 -12.35
N VAL A 78 1.07 3.49 -12.10
CA VAL A 78 1.78 3.83 -10.85
C VAL A 78 1.79 5.34 -10.56
N PRO A 79 2.04 6.25 -11.53
CA PRO A 79 1.99 7.69 -11.28
C PRO A 79 0.62 8.22 -10.84
N ASP A 80 -0.46 7.46 -11.03
CA ASP A 80 -1.79 7.85 -10.58
C ASP A 80 -1.99 7.60 -9.08
N LEU A 81 -1.21 6.69 -8.47
CA LEU A 81 -1.34 6.30 -7.06
C LEU A 81 -0.88 7.44 -6.13
N PRO A 82 -1.76 7.98 -5.27
CA PRO A 82 -1.38 9.03 -4.32
C PRO A 82 -0.70 8.41 -3.09
N VAL A 83 0.62 8.25 -3.10
CA VAL A 83 1.36 7.78 -1.94
C VAL A 83 1.52 8.92 -0.91
N PRO A 84 1.04 8.79 0.33
CA PRO A 84 1.27 9.79 1.39
C PRO A 84 2.75 9.86 1.81
N ASP A 85 3.19 11.00 2.35
CA ASP A 85 4.59 11.21 2.73
C ASP A 85 5.06 10.17 3.76
N ALA A 86 4.20 9.80 4.72
CA ALA A 86 4.51 8.78 5.73
C ALA A 86 4.67 7.35 5.17
N GLY A 87 4.24 7.07 3.94
CA GLY A 87 4.39 5.78 3.27
C GLY A 87 5.47 5.77 2.17
N ALA A 88 6.12 6.90 1.89
CA ALA A 88 7.01 7.05 0.75
C ALA A 88 8.34 6.29 0.88
N ASP A 89 8.74 5.92 2.09
CA ASP A 89 9.96 5.17 2.41
C ASP A 89 9.71 3.68 2.67
N MET A 90 8.48 3.18 2.43
CA MET A 90 8.21 1.74 2.51
C MET A 90 9.14 0.96 1.56
N GLY A 91 9.58 -0.22 1.98
CA GLY A 91 10.52 -1.07 1.22
C GLY A 91 12.01 -0.69 1.29
N MET A 92 12.39 0.31 2.09
CA MET A 92 13.78 0.73 2.34
C MET A 92 14.37 0.13 3.62
#